data_AF-A0A6V7WB39-F1
#
_entry.id   AF-A0A6V7WB39-F1
#
_cell.length_a   1.000
_cell.length_b   1.000
_cell.length_c   1.000
_cell.angle_alpha   90.00
_cell.angle_beta   90.00
_cell.angle_gamma   90.00
#
_symmetry.space_group_name_H-M   'P 1'
#
loop_
_entity.id
_entity.type
_entity.pdbx_description
1 polymer ?
#
loop_
_entity_poly.entity_id
_entity_poly.type
_entity_poly.pdbx_seq_one_letter_code
_entity_poly.pdbx_strand_id
1 'polypeptide(L)'
;LNKLYYVTYHHKNKNMINESKQKNIGIGFMKMYKIFIVISCISKMQVTQEQFCSFIESKLYNEIEQLQQFDKIDYCHIGLKTEKCERKFNQKNNFCTSWLLGIRFNEQIDKQMSEKFNEKVQKIKEELVNQFVFRYIGSKIEASSQLEIFGIKYNEIKNWYNFLLRI
;
A
#
# COMPACT_ATOMS: atom_id res chain seq x y z
N LEU A 1 20.26 4.57 -13.24
CA LEU A 1 19.09 4.68 -14.14
C LEU A 1 19.23 3.60 -15.21
N ASN A 2 19.02 2.34 -14.83
CA ASN A 2 18.62 1.35 -15.82
C ASN A 2 17.14 1.12 -15.58
N LYS A 3 16.33 1.75 -16.45
CA LYS A 3 14.90 1.59 -16.76
C LYS A 3 14.26 0.33 -16.19
N LEU A 4 13.00 0.40 -15.73
CA LEU A 4 11.99 -0.67 -15.64
C LEU A 4 10.74 -0.17 -14.88
N TYR A 5 9.61 0.20 -15.48
CA TYR A 5 8.74 -0.49 -16.45
C TYR A 5 7.49 -1.09 -15.78
N TYR A 6 6.49 -1.42 -16.60
CA TYR A 6 5.09 -1.41 -16.21
C TYR A 6 4.27 -2.74 -16.47
N VAL A 7 2.93 -2.73 -16.68
CA VAL A 7 1.77 -3.51 -16.09
C VAL A 7 1.76 -5.06 -16.06
N THR A 8 1.06 -5.61 -15.03
CA THR A 8 -0.01 -6.65 -15.02
C THR A 8 0.27 -8.10 -14.63
N TYR A 9 -0.73 -8.67 -13.95
CA TYR A 9 -1.01 -10.10 -13.74
C TYR A 9 -0.74 -10.94 -15.00
N HIS A 10 -0.08 -12.09 -14.83
CA HIS A 10 -0.27 -13.23 -15.73
C HIS A 10 -0.21 -14.55 -14.96
N HIS A 11 -1.39 -15.16 -14.82
CA HIS A 11 -1.54 -16.60 -14.94
C HIS A 11 -0.94 -16.99 -16.31
N LYS A 12 -0.05 -17.99 -16.33
CA LYS A 12 0.76 -18.41 -17.47
C LYS A 12 -0.02 -18.42 -18.79
N ASN A 13 0.22 -17.45 -19.67
CA ASN A 13 0.39 -17.70 -21.09
C ASN A 13 1.04 -16.51 -21.79
N LYS A 14 1.99 -16.85 -22.66
CA LYS A 14 2.88 -15.95 -23.41
C LYS A 14 2.10 -14.86 -24.16
N ASN A 15 2.41 -13.58 -23.92
CA ASN A 15 2.59 -12.54 -24.94
C ASN A 15 2.91 -11.18 -24.28
N MET A 16 4.06 -10.60 -24.65
CA MET A 16 4.65 -9.38 -24.09
C MET A 16 3.79 -8.13 -24.34
N ILE A 17 3.48 -7.34 -23.30
CA ILE A 17 2.85 -6.01 -23.40
C ILE A 17 3.77 -4.94 -22.80
N ASN A 18 3.77 -3.79 -23.48
CA ASN A 18 4.79 -2.74 -23.50
C ASN A 18 4.74 -1.79 -22.31
N GLU A 19 5.92 -1.42 -21.83
CA GLU A 19 6.11 -0.88 -20.50
C GLU A 19 5.94 0.65 -20.41
N SER A 20 5.88 1.44 -21.47
CA SER A 20 5.53 2.88 -21.35
C SER A 20 4.14 3.13 -20.74
N LYS A 21 3.28 2.11 -20.71
CA LYS A 21 1.87 2.21 -20.31
C LYS A 21 1.62 2.41 -18.81
N GLN A 22 2.13 1.60 -17.84
CA GLN A 22 1.95 2.00 -16.40
C GLN A 22 2.61 3.34 -16.02
N LYS A 23 3.52 3.96 -16.79
CA LYS A 23 4.08 5.29 -16.39
C LYS A 23 3.00 6.31 -16.37
N ASN A 24 2.26 6.27 -17.45
CA ASN A 24 1.16 7.17 -17.67
C ASN A 24 -0.01 6.79 -16.75
N ILE A 25 -0.23 5.50 -16.46
CA ILE A 25 -1.27 5.06 -15.52
C ILE A 25 -0.95 5.50 -14.08
N GLY A 26 0.29 5.30 -13.61
CA GLY A 26 0.71 5.70 -12.27
C GLY A 26 0.70 7.22 -12.10
N ILE A 27 1.16 7.99 -13.10
CA ILE A 27 1.09 9.46 -13.07
C ILE A 27 -0.37 9.93 -13.09
N GLY A 28 -1.23 9.28 -13.87
CA GLY A 28 -2.67 9.55 -13.91
C GLY A 28 -3.31 9.31 -12.54
N PHE A 29 -3.07 8.15 -11.94
CA PHE A 29 -3.54 7.81 -10.60
C PHE A 29 -3.06 8.83 -9.56
N MET A 30 -1.77 9.16 -9.55
CA MET A 30 -1.22 10.14 -8.60
C MET A 30 -1.80 11.54 -8.76
N LYS A 31 -2.22 11.94 -9.96
CA LYS A 31 -2.88 13.23 -10.22
C LYS A 31 -4.36 13.24 -9.82
N MET A 32 -5.01 12.08 -9.77
CA MET A 32 -6.44 11.97 -9.45
C MET A 32 -6.73 12.13 -7.96
N TYR A 33 -5.78 11.83 -7.09
CA TYR A 33 -5.99 11.85 -5.64
C TYR A 33 -5.05 12.84 -4.95
N LYS A 34 -5.59 13.52 -3.93
CA LYS A 34 -4.83 14.44 -3.07
C LYS A 34 -4.30 13.75 -1.82
N ILE A 35 -4.89 12.62 -1.45
CA ILE A 35 -4.58 11.85 -0.24
C ILE A 35 -4.48 10.39 -0.62
N PHE A 36 -3.53 9.72 0.02
CA PHE A 36 -3.27 8.32 -0.21
C PHE A 36 -3.12 7.58 1.12
N ILE A 37 -3.39 6.29 1.10
CA ILE A 37 -2.97 5.36 2.15
C ILE A 37 -1.87 4.48 1.59
N VAL A 38 -0.79 4.35 2.34
CA VAL A 38 0.28 3.40 2.07
C VAL A 38 0.12 2.23 3.02
N ILE A 39 0.13 1.02 2.47
CA ILE A 39 0.17 -0.24 3.23
C ILE A 39 1.48 -0.92 2.86
N SER A 40 2.30 -1.35 3.82
CA SER A 40 3.59 -1.97 3.57
C SER A 40 3.80 -3.20 4.43
N CYS A 41 4.05 -4.35 3.80
CA CYS A 41 4.51 -5.57 4.44
C CYS A 41 6.04 -5.61 4.39
N ILE A 42 6.69 -5.70 5.55
CA ILE A 42 8.16 -5.72 5.68
C ILE A 42 8.56 -6.98 6.46
N SER A 43 9.56 -7.71 5.99
CA SER A 43 10.16 -8.82 6.74
C SER A 43 11.62 -9.04 6.35
N LYS A 44 12.39 -9.72 7.20
CA LYS A 44 13.76 -10.14 6.89
C LYS A 44 13.81 -11.41 6.03
N MET A 45 12.72 -12.16 5.98
CA MET A 45 12.61 -13.39 5.20
C MET A 45 11.57 -13.22 4.09
N GLN A 46 11.94 -13.62 2.87
CA GLN A 46 11.06 -13.50 1.71
C GLN A 46 9.76 -14.30 1.89
N VAL A 47 9.85 -15.55 2.32
CA VAL A 47 8.69 -16.44 2.50
C VAL A 47 7.67 -15.82 3.48
N THR A 48 8.15 -15.28 4.59
CA THR A 48 7.30 -14.63 5.59
C THR A 48 6.66 -13.36 5.04
N GLN A 49 7.40 -12.59 4.23
CA GLN A 49 6.89 -11.40 3.57
C GLN A 49 5.78 -11.75 2.56
N GLU A 50 5.95 -12.81 1.76
CA GLU A 50 4.95 -13.30 0.80
C GLU A 50 3.68 -13.79 1.49
N GLN A 51 3.82 -14.51 2.62
CA GLN A 51 2.68 -14.92 3.46
C GLN A 51 1.93 -13.71 4.00
N PHE A 52 2.66 -12.67 4.42
CA PHE A 52 2.04 -11.44 4.90
C PHE A 52 1.30 -10.72 3.79
N CYS A 53 1.90 -10.62 2.60
CA CYS A 53 1.25 -10.02 1.44
C CYS A 53 -0.03 -10.77 1.05
N SER A 54 0.03 -12.09 1.01
CA SER A 54 -1.14 -12.92 0.69
C SER A 54 -2.27 -12.70 1.69
N PHE A 55 -1.94 -12.58 2.98
CA PHE A 55 -2.90 -12.24 4.01
C PHE A 55 -3.51 -10.84 3.78
N ILE A 56 -2.68 -9.81 3.57
CA ILE A 56 -3.16 -8.45 3.34
C ILE A 56 -4.04 -8.39 2.09
N GLU A 57 -3.65 -8.99 0.98
CA GLU A 57 -4.46 -9.02 -0.25
C GLU A 57 -5.82 -9.68 -0.03
N SER A 58 -5.89 -10.73 0.80
CA SER A 58 -7.16 -11.38 1.13
C SER A 58 -8.10 -10.54 2.00
N LYS A 59 -7.58 -9.51 2.67
CA LYS A 59 -8.32 -8.63 3.58
C LYS A 59 -8.56 -7.24 3.02
N LEU A 60 -7.72 -6.81 2.08
CA LEU A 60 -7.63 -5.43 1.63
C LEU A 60 -8.96 -4.88 1.13
N TYR A 61 -9.73 -5.67 0.37
CA TYR A 61 -11.03 -5.23 -0.12
C TYR A 61 -12.04 -4.96 1.01
N ASN A 62 -12.12 -5.85 2.01
CA ASN A 62 -13.02 -5.68 3.14
C ASN A 62 -12.62 -4.46 3.99
N GLU A 63 -11.32 -4.25 4.20
CA GLU A 63 -10.84 -3.07 4.93
C GLU A 63 -11.08 -1.76 4.17
N ILE A 64 -11.03 -1.81 2.83
CA ILE A 64 -11.38 -0.67 1.98
C ILE A 64 -12.86 -0.34 2.07
N GLU A 65 -13.73 -1.34 2.09
CA GLU A 65 -15.17 -1.10 2.30
C GLU A 65 -15.41 -0.42 3.65
N GLN A 66 -14.73 -0.86 4.71
CA GLN A 66 -14.79 -0.21 6.02
C GLN A 66 -14.23 1.23 6.03
N LEU A 67 -13.22 1.52 5.20
CA LEU A 67 -12.72 2.89 4.99
C LEU A 67 -13.78 3.75 4.31
N GLN A 68 -14.49 3.21 3.31
CA GLN A 68 -15.52 3.95 2.59
C GLN A 68 -16.76 4.25 3.45
N GLN A 69 -16.96 3.53 4.56
CA GLN A 69 -18.00 3.87 5.56
C GLN A 69 -17.65 5.11 6.39
N PHE A 70 -16.45 5.67 6.26
CA PHE A 70 -16.14 6.97 6.85
C PHE A 70 -16.92 8.05 6.09
N ASP A 71 -17.84 8.75 6.76
CA ASP A 71 -18.89 9.65 6.24
C ASP A 71 -18.51 10.67 5.15
N LYS A 72 -17.22 10.83 4.85
CA LYS A 72 -16.68 11.83 3.93
C LYS A 72 -15.79 11.26 2.83
N ILE A 73 -15.58 9.94 2.81
CA ILE A 73 -14.86 9.27 1.72
C ILE A 73 -15.87 8.93 0.64
N ASP A 74 -15.76 9.62 -0.49
CA ASP A 74 -16.55 9.36 -1.68
C ASP A 74 -16.03 8.12 -2.41
N TYR A 75 -14.70 7.93 -2.43
CA TYR A 75 -14.10 6.83 -3.16
C TYR A 75 -12.73 6.45 -2.60
N CYS A 76 -12.47 5.13 -2.52
CA CYS A 76 -11.16 4.55 -2.20
C CYS A 76 -10.76 3.58 -3.32
N HIS A 77 -9.54 3.73 -3.84
CA HIS A 77 -9.08 2.98 -5.00
C HIS A 77 -7.70 2.38 -4.79
N ILE A 78 -7.55 1.07 -4.95
CA ILE A 78 -6.25 0.40 -4.99
C ILE A 78 -5.56 0.76 -6.31
N GLY A 79 -4.50 1.55 -6.26
CA GLY A 79 -3.83 2.03 -7.47
C GLY A 79 -2.57 1.26 -7.84
N LEU A 80 -1.63 1.15 -6.91
CA LEU A 80 -0.27 0.66 -7.20
C LEU A 80 0.17 -0.36 -6.17
N LYS A 81 0.80 -1.44 -6.63
CA LYS A 81 1.58 -2.38 -5.81
C LYS A 81 3.05 -2.28 -6.23
N THR A 82 3.97 -2.31 -5.27
CA THR A 82 5.41 -2.18 -5.52
C THR A 82 6.21 -2.98 -4.51
N GLU A 83 7.38 -3.49 -4.88
CA GLU A 83 8.30 -4.22 -3.99
C GLU A 83 9.23 -3.28 -3.19
N LYS A 84 8.83 -2.01 -3.04
CA LYS A 84 9.62 -0.95 -2.40
C LYS A 84 8.84 -0.27 -1.28
N CYS A 85 9.50 -0.11 -0.14
CA CYS A 85 9.01 0.64 1.01
C CYS A 85 9.67 2.02 1.08
N GLU A 86 9.11 2.92 1.87
CA GLU A 86 9.78 4.17 2.25
C GLU A 86 11.18 3.90 2.82
N ARG A 87 12.15 4.78 2.51
CA ARG A 87 13.56 4.60 2.85
C ARG A 87 13.82 4.33 4.33
N LYS A 88 13.02 4.90 5.22
CA LYS A 88 13.11 4.69 6.67
C LYS A 88 12.87 3.23 7.08
N PHE A 89 12.17 2.47 6.26
CA PHE A 89 11.89 1.04 6.45
C PHE A 89 12.82 0.13 5.64
N ASN A 90 13.55 0.69 4.68
CA ASN A 90 14.45 -0.03 3.81
C ASN A 90 15.80 -0.24 4.51
N GLN A 91 15.81 -1.09 5.54
CA GLN A 91 17.05 -1.58 6.14
C GLN A 91 17.72 -2.56 5.18
N LYS A 92 19.06 -2.62 5.22
CA LYS A 92 19.84 -3.60 4.45
C LYS A 92 19.31 -5.00 4.82
N ASN A 93 18.76 -5.72 3.84
CA ASN A 93 18.23 -7.09 3.92
C ASN A 93 16.74 -7.27 4.29
N ASN A 94 15.92 -6.22 4.27
CA ASN A 94 14.47 -6.39 4.39
C ASN A 94 13.83 -6.60 3.01
N PHE A 95 12.93 -7.59 2.92
CA PHE A 95 11.94 -7.73 1.86
C PHE A 95 10.76 -6.81 2.15
N CYS A 96 10.24 -6.16 1.12
CA CYS A 96 9.11 -5.27 1.24
C CYS A 96 8.12 -5.41 0.08
N THR A 97 6.84 -5.26 0.37
CA THR A 97 5.86 -4.88 -0.64
C THR A 97 4.93 -3.83 -0.08
N SER A 98 4.65 -2.80 -0.87
CA SER A 98 3.72 -1.73 -0.55
C SER A 98 2.57 -1.64 -1.54
N TRP A 99 1.39 -1.32 -1.04
CA TRP A 99 0.23 -0.90 -1.81
C TRP A 99 -0.04 0.57 -1.57
N LEU A 100 -0.50 1.22 -2.63
CA LEU A 100 -0.92 2.60 -2.61
C LEU A 100 -2.40 2.71 -2.96
N LEU A 101 -3.17 3.24 -2.02
CA LEU A 101 -4.59 3.46 -2.16
C LEU A 101 -4.84 4.96 -2.30
N GLY A 102 -5.64 5.35 -3.28
CA GLY A 102 -6.03 6.73 -3.53
C GLY A 102 -7.37 7.02 -2.86
N ILE A 103 -7.43 8.10 -2.09
CA ILE A 103 -8.63 8.49 -1.35
C ILE A 103 -9.19 9.78 -1.93
N ARG A 104 -10.47 9.76 -2.30
CA ARG A 104 -11.25 10.94 -2.67
C ARG A 104 -12.26 11.23 -1.58
N PHE A 105 -12.22 12.45 -1.07
CA PHE A 105 -13.21 12.96 -0.14
C PHE A 105 -14.24 13.77 -0.90
N ASN A 106 -15.50 13.74 -0.44
CA ASN A 106 -16.60 14.53 -1.01
C ASN A 106 -16.49 16.02 -0.68
N GLU A 107 -15.63 16.40 0.27
CA GLU A 107 -15.39 17.79 0.68
C GLU A 107 -13.91 18.06 1.03
N GLN A 108 -13.59 19.33 1.31
CA GLN A 108 -12.26 19.68 1.84
C GLN A 108 -12.11 19.17 3.28
N ILE A 109 -10.95 18.60 3.57
CA ILE A 109 -10.65 18.04 4.88
C ILE A 109 -9.98 19.10 5.75
N ASP A 110 -10.61 19.44 6.85
CA ASP A 110 -10.01 20.24 7.91
C ASP A 110 -9.07 19.41 8.81
N LYS A 111 -8.48 20.05 9.82
CA LYS A 111 -7.54 19.37 10.73
C LYS A 111 -8.22 18.25 11.53
N GLN A 112 -9.43 18.48 12.05
CA GLN A 112 -10.14 17.53 12.90
C GLN A 112 -10.54 16.27 12.12
N MET A 113 -11.00 16.44 10.88
CA MET A 113 -11.32 15.35 9.97
C MET A 113 -10.07 14.55 9.59
N SER A 114 -8.94 15.21 9.39
CA SER A 114 -7.66 14.54 9.14
C SER A 114 -7.21 13.69 10.33
N GLU A 115 -7.42 14.14 11.56
CA GLU A 115 -7.12 13.38 12.78
C GLU A 115 -8.00 12.14 12.89
N LYS A 116 -9.32 12.28 12.71
CA LYS A 116 -10.26 11.14 12.71
C LYS A 116 -9.95 10.12 11.62
N PHE A 117 -9.58 10.57 10.43
CA PHE A 117 -9.17 9.68 9.35
C PHE A 117 -7.91 8.89 9.73
N ASN A 118 -6.90 9.54 10.30
CA ASN A 118 -5.69 8.86 10.77
C ASN A 118 -5.99 7.84 11.87
N GLU A 119 -6.89 8.15 12.81
CA GLU A 119 -7.34 7.19 13.83
C GLU A 119 -8.00 5.96 13.20
N LYS A 120 -8.88 6.15 12.20
CA LYS A 120 -9.50 5.03 11.47
C LYS A 120 -8.46 4.18 10.76
N VAL A 121 -7.46 4.80 10.13
CA VAL A 121 -6.34 4.10 9.48
C VAL A 121 -5.50 3.31 10.50
N GLN A 122 -5.25 3.86 11.69
CA GLN A 122 -4.54 3.13 12.75
C GLN A 122 -5.35 1.94 13.28
N LYS A 123 -6.67 2.08 13.45
CA LYS A 123 -7.52 0.95 13.86
C LYS A 123 -7.46 -0.20 12.86
N ILE A 124 -7.51 0.10 11.56
CA ILE A 124 -7.36 -0.92 10.50
C ILE A 124 -5.98 -1.57 10.57
N LYS A 125 -4.92 -0.81 10.83
CA LYS A 125 -3.56 -1.34 11.05
C LYS A 125 -3.57 -2.37 12.19
N GLU A 126 -4.10 -1.97 13.34
CA GLU A 126 -4.15 -2.81 14.54
C GLU A 126 -4.98 -4.09 14.30
N GLU A 127 -6.15 -3.97 13.66
CA GLU A 127 -7.00 -5.10 13.31
C GLU A 127 -6.32 -6.08 12.35
N LEU A 128 -5.66 -5.58 11.31
CA LEU A 128 -4.92 -6.41 10.35
C LEU A 128 -3.71 -7.11 11.02
N VAL A 129 -2.97 -6.41 11.88
CA VAL A 129 -1.88 -7.02 12.65
C VAL A 129 -2.41 -8.11 13.57
N ASN A 130 -3.47 -7.82 14.33
CA ASN A 130 -4.05 -8.79 15.26
C ASN A 130 -4.59 -10.03 14.54
N GLN A 131 -5.28 -9.86 13.40
CA GLN A 131 -5.76 -10.97 12.58
C GLN A 131 -4.62 -11.80 11.98
N PHE A 132 -3.54 -11.14 11.52
CA PHE A 132 -2.36 -11.82 11.00
C PHE A 132 -1.68 -12.64 12.11
N VAL A 133 -1.42 -11.99 13.23
CA VAL A 133 -0.80 -12.59 14.42
C VAL A 133 -1.65 -13.78 14.88
N PHE A 134 -2.97 -13.65 15.07
CA PHE A 134 -3.83 -14.77 15.43
C PHE A 134 -3.75 -15.95 14.45
N ARG A 135 -3.79 -15.68 13.14
CA ARG A 135 -3.78 -16.71 12.09
C ARG A 135 -2.46 -17.48 12.02
N TYR A 136 -1.35 -16.83 12.37
CA TYR A 136 -0.01 -17.35 12.14
C TYR A 136 0.82 -17.49 13.43
N ILE A 137 0.24 -17.26 14.62
CA ILE A 137 0.87 -17.57 15.93
C ILE A 137 1.08 -19.08 16.10
N GLY A 138 0.32 -19.93 15.40
CA GLY A 138 0.64 -21.37 15.31
C GLY A 138 1.92 -21.68 14.53
N SER A 139 2.46 -20.71 13.78
CA SER A 139 3.54 -20.89 12.83
C SER A 139 4.58 -19.76 12.99
N LYS A 140 5.36 -19.78 14.08
CA LYS A 140 6.61 -19.01 14.30
C LYS A 140 6.79 -17.78 13.39
N ILE A 141 5.89 -16.79 13.43
CA ILE A 141 6.17 -15.52 12.78
C ILE A 141 7.35 -14.93 13.52
N GLU A 142 8.49 -14.77 12.84
CA GLU A 142 9.65 -14.13 13.43
C GLU A 142 9.28 -12.71 13.90
N ALA A 143 9.77 -12.34 15.08
CA ALA A 143 9.61 -11.02 15.70
C ALA A 143 10.12 -9.83 14.83
N SER A 144 10.66 -10.10 13.65
CA SER A 144 11.17 -9.12 12.68
C SER A 144 10.20 -8.77 11.54
N SER A 145 8.98 -9.30 11.52
CA SER A 145 7.97 -8.90 10.53
C SER A 145 7.19 -7.68 11.00
N GLN A 146 6.98 -6.71 10.11
CA GLN A 146 6.34 -5.42 10.40
C GLN A 146 5.28 -5.09 9.36
N LEU A 147 4.11 -4.61 9.81
CA LEU A 147 3.10 -3.98 8.97
C LEU A 147 3.13 -2.49 9.21
N GLU A 148 3.17 -1.71 8.14
CA GLU A 148 3.04 -0.26 8.21
C GLU A 148 1.84 0.20 7.39
N ILE A 149 0.94 0.94 8.03
CA ILE A 149 -0.20 1.57 7.37
C ILE A 149 -0.28 3.02 7.82
N PHE A 150 -0.28 3.94 6.86
CA PHE A 150 -0.37 5.36 7.16
C PHE A 150 -1.00 6.16 6.00
N GLY A 151 -1.69 7.24 6.36
CA GLY A 151 -2.15 8.25 5.41
C GLY A 151 -1.03 9.21 5.03
N ILE A 152 -1.01 9.66 3.78
CA ILE A 152 -0.02 10.60 3.26
C ILE A 152 -0.64 11.55 2.23
N LYS A 153 -0.28 12.84 2.28
CA LYS A 153 -0.77 13.82 1.31
C LYS A 153 0.05 13.76 0.02
N TYR A 154 -0.57 14.13 -1.11
CA TYR A 154 0.05 14.14 -2.44
C TYR A 154 1.46 14.76 -2.45
N ASN A 155 1.63 15.92 -1.79
CA ASN A 155 2.91 16.63 -1.79
C ASN A 155 4.03 15.85 -1.09
N GLU A 156 3.70 15.06 -0.08
CA GLU A 156 4.64 14.23 0.68
C GLU A 156 4.94 12.94 -0.08
N ILE A 157 3.89 12.32 -0.65
CA ILE A 157 4.06 11.12 -1.47
C ILE A 157 4.70 11.41 -2.82
N LYS A 158 4.67 12.63 -3.35
CA LYS A 158 5.38 12.95 -4.60
C LYS A 158 6.86 12.62 -4.50
N ASN A 159 7.48 12.86 -3.34
CA ASN A 159 8.87 12.50 -3.07
C ASN A 159 9.05 10.98 -2.95
N TRP A 160 8.09 10.29 -2.31
CA TRP A 160 8.11 8.84 -2.19
C TRP A 160 7.82 8.13 -3.52
N TYR A 161 6.85 8.59 -4.30
CA TYR A 161 6.51 8.12 -5.65
C TYR A 161 7.66 8.34 -6.61
N ASN A 162 8.33 9.49 -6.56
CA ASN A 162 9.58 9.70 -7.29
C ASN A 162 10.66 8.69 -6.86
N PHE A 163 10.67 8.27 -5.59
CA PHE A 163 11.53 7.18 -5.12
C PHE A 163 11.07 5.79 -5.58
N LEU A 164 9.77 5.51 -5.59
CA LEU A 164 9.19 4.25 -6.09
C LEU A 164 9.50 4.08 -7.58
N LEU A 165 9.37 5.17 -8.34
CA LEU A 165 9.71 5.29 -9.76
C LEU A 165 11.20 5.54 -10.04
N ARG A 166 12.04 5.71 -9.01
CA ARG A 166 13.50 5.70 -9.22
C ARG A 166 13.88 4.27 -9.54
N ILE A 167 14.11 4.09 -10.82
CA ILE A 167 14.59 2.87 -11.44
C ILE A 167 16.10 3.02 -11.68
#